data_AF-A0AAW2I993-F1
#
_entry.id   AF-A0AAW2I993-F1
#
_cell.length_a   1.000
_cell.length_b   1.000
_cell.length_c   1.000
_cell.angle_alpha   90.00
_cell.angle_beta   90.00
_cell.angle_gamma   90.00
#
_symmetry.space_group_name_H-M   'P 1'
#
loop_
_entity.id
_entity.type
_entity.pdbx_description
1 polymer ?
#
loop_
_entity_poly.entity_id
_entity_poly.type
_entity_poly.pdbx_seq_one_letter_code
_entity_poly.pdbx_strand_id
1 'polypeptide(L)'
;MSKCKSNPGKITEFAETNPSRNALNHIKSQDPQNIQALMSLESELESNRLKYLNSWTEGIAQIQSQLRNIKSEVRNDFAMEIRDAQYYRVNMFQLEAKISEMKENIKNEMCSLLKEEGELNKELQLTERRVEDWGKPLNSKIFKPVITTAFKIHAQEDKNDPLTEFRKFLQSSGGHYGGWEEQDHLLFLRERRKYGGKPKFLSAVHSILPDISMEEIEAHEDWFKKYELLKNLQKEAITKWRTSKAIIEQPKPVSEQKDTASENKIKNVAYQRDIVERIKEWKRQQQLKKAEQEELYKQEQQCRAEERLRKRELQKAKKLAVQQYKAEKISRIQNELMASQKIKELNAIDEKARKNLLMKAFREQDQQYIERIRMIRMQSASKNKGRFEKLENVKPAIEIVVERDRRRLLQPTHVWSQHCQQQDTIDKSSKVMDLQTIPRLAVPSWRRGLSNI
;
A
#
# COMPACT_ATOMS: atom_id res chain seq x y z
N MET A 1 -9.16 4.30 65.15
CA MET A 1 -7.92 5.10 65.16
C MET A 1 -7.87 5.96 63.91
N SER A 2 -7.57 7.24 64.12
CA SER A 2 -7.07 8.25 63.17
C SER A 2 -7.93 8.71 61.99
N LYS A 3 -8.59 9.85 62.23
CA LYS A 3 -9.10 10.82 61.26
C LYS A 3 -7.97 11.30 60.34
N CYS A 4 -8.20 11.38 59.03
CA CYS A 4 -7.48 12.28 58.13
C CYS A 4 -8.48 13.25 57.51
N LYS A 5 -8.41 14.51 57.96
CA LYS A 5 -9.08 15.66 57.37
C LYS A 5 -8.30 16.05 56.11
N SER A 6 -8.91 15.99 54.93
CA SER A 6 -8.37 16.64 53.73
C SER A 6 -8.72 18.12 53.76
N ASN A 7 -7.71 18.95 53.58
CA ASN A 7 -7.78 20.40 53.60
C ASN A 7 -8.07 20.90 52.17
N PRO A 8 -9.21 21.56 51.87
CA PRO A 8 -9.51 22.09 50.55
C PRO A 8 -8.95 23.52 50.46
N GLY A 9 -7.66 23.65 50.21
CA GLY A 9 -7.03 24.97 50.13
C GLY A 9 -5.57 24.87 49.74
N LYS A 10 -5.31 24.63 48.43
CA LYS A 10 -4.07 24.92 47.68
C LYS A 10 -4.13 24.23 46.29
N ILE A 11 -5.03 24.68 45.40
CA ILE A 11 -4.96 24.35 43.95
C ILE A 11 -5.18 25.63 43.11
N THR A 12 -4.87 26.81 43.63
CA THR A 12 -5.01 28.07 42.89
C THR A 12 -3.74 28.90 43.01
N GLU A 13 -2.61 28.37 42.54
CA GLU A 13 -1.40 29.18 42.27
C GLU A 13 -0.38 28.38 41.46
N PHE A 14 -0.76 27.92 40.26
CA PHE A 14 0.19 27.45 39.23
C PHE A 14 -0.37 27.71 37.83
N ALA A 15 -1.03 28.86 37.68
CA ALA A 15 -1.62 29.30 36.43
C ALA A 15 -0.90 30.55 35.93
N GLU A 16 0.41 30.50 35.74
CA GLU A 16 1.13 31.55 35.00
C GLU A 16 2.48 31.00 34.52
N THR A 17 2.83 31.33 33.28
CA THR A 17 4.02 30.87 32.52
C THR A 17 3.93 29.50 31.85
N ASN A 18 2.93 29.31 30.98
CA ASN A 18 3.04 28.31 29.91
C ASN A 18 3.38 29.04 28.60
N PRO A 19 4.63 29.00 28.10
CA PRO A 19 5.08 29.72 26.89
C PRO A 19 4.20 29.44 25.68
N SER A 20 3.68 28.22 25.58
CA SER A 20 2.78 27.78 24.50
C SER A 20 1.44 28.50 24.51
N ARG A 21 0.92 28.89 25.69
CA ARG A 21 -0.37 29.58 25.85
C ARG A 21 -0.24 31.07 25.50
N ASN A 22 0.90 31.68 25.83
CA ASN A 22 1.23 33.06 25.42
C ASN A 22 1.55 33.17 23.93
N ALA A 23 2.21 32.17 23.32
CA ALA A 23 2.42 32.11 21.87
C ALA A 23 1.11 31.98 21.10
N LEU A 24 0.19 31.11 21.56
CA LEU A 24 -1.16 30.98 20.99
C LEU A 24 -1.98 32.27 21.11
N ASN A 25 -1.89 32.97 22.24
CA ASN A 25 -2.56 34.25 22.43
C ASN A 25 -1.94 35.37 21.57
N HIS A 26 -0.62 35.30 21.29
CA HIS A 26 0.05 36.25 20.41
C HIS A 26 -0.30 36.01 18.93
N ILE A 27 -0.41 34.75 18.49
CA ILE A 27 -0.93 34.39 17.15
C ILE A 27 -2.41 34.82 17.02
N LYS A 28 -3.21 34.67 18.09
CA LYS A 28 -4.59 35.21 18.18
C LYS A 28 -4.68 36.72 18.00
N SER A 29 -3.66 37.45 18.41
CA SER A 29 -3.62 38.91 18.25
C SER A 29 -3.11 39.39 16.90
N GLN A 30 -2.36 38.57 16.16
CA GLN A 30 -1.67 38.98 14.93
C GLN A 30 -2.47 38.69 13.65
N ASP A 31 -3.34 37.66 13.64
CA ASP A 31 -4.06 37.31 12.40
C ASP A 31 -5.43 36.64 12.67
N PRO A 32 -6.44 37.41 13.11
CA PRO A 32 -7.76 36.88 13.47
C PRO A 32 -8.48 36.21 12.30
N GLN A 33 -8.16 36.56 11.06
CA GLN A 33 -8.73 35.94 9.85
C GLN A 33 -8.26 34.48 9.68
N ASN A 34 -6.98 34.19 9.96
CA ASN A 34 -6.44 32.84 9.84
C ASN A 34 -7.00 31.90 10.91
N ILE A 35 -7.25 32.40 12.11
CA ILE A 35 -7.89 31.60 13.17
C ILE A 35 -9.36 31.38 12.88
N GLN A 36 -10.06 32.38 12.35
CA GLN A 36 -11.44 32.20 11.89
C GLN A 36 -11.52 31.16 10.76
N ALA A 37 -10.56 31.16 9.83
CA ALA A 37 -10.46 30.17 8.77
C ALA A 37 -10.22 28.76 9.32
N LEU A 38 -9.31 28.60 10.29
CA LEU A 38 -9.05 27.31 10.95
C LEU A 38 -10.27 26.79 11.73
N MET A 39 -10.97 27.65 12.48
CA MET A 39 -12.21 27.27 13.18
C MET A 39 -13.33 26.91 12.19
N SER A 40 -13.41 27.60 11.04
CA SER A 40 -14.37 27.27 9.99
C SER A 40 -14.08 25.90 9.37
N LEU A 41 -12.81 25.60 9.11
CA LEU A 41 -12.35 24.31 8.62
C LEU A 41 -12.62 23.18 9.63
N GLU A 42 -12.35 23.42 10.92
CA GLU A 42 -12.65 22.46 11.99
C GLU A 42 -14.16 22.17 12.07
N SER A 43 -15.00 23.20 12.00
CA SER A 43 -16.45 23.05 11.97
C SER A 43 -16.94 22.29 10.73
N GLU A 44 -16.30 22.49 9.57
CA GLU A 44 -16.62 21.77 8.34
C GLU A 44 -16.25 20.29 8.44
N LEU A 45 -15.06 19.98 8.95
CA LEU A 45 -14.61 18.61 9.20
C LEU A 45 -15.53 17.88 10.18
N GLU A 46 -15.94 18.56 11.26
CA GLU A 46 -16.85 17.98 12.25
C GLU A 46 -18.26 17.76 11.68
N SER A 47 -18.74 18.69 10.84
CA SER A 47 -20.00 18.50 10.09
C SER A 47 -19.94 17.29 9.18
N ASN A 48 -18.81 17.10 8.47
CA ASN A 48 -18.62 15.95 7.59
C ASN A 48 -18.56 14.63 8.39
N ARG A 49 -17.84 14.59 9.52
CA ARG A 49 -17.84 13.44 10.44
C ARG A 49 -19.24 13.07 10.92
N LEU A 50 -20.03 14.07 11.29
CA LEU A 50 -21.41 13.86 11.74
C LEU A 50 -22.29 13.30 10.62
N LYS A 51 -22.14 13.78 9.38
CA LYS A 51 -22.84 13.23 8.20
C LYS A 51 -22.50 11.76 7.98
N TYR A 52 -21.23 11.37 8.07
CA TYR A 52 -20.82 9.97 7.94
C TYR A 52 -21.41 9.09 9.04
N LEU A 53 -21.36 9.56 10.29
CA LEU A 53 -21.91 8.85 11.43
C LEU A 53 -23.44 8.67 11.30
N ASN A 54 -24.14 9.69 10.84
CA ASN A 54 -25.58 9.61 10.56
C ASN A 54 -25.88 8.62 9.42
N SER A 55 -25.11 8.65 8.33
CA SER A 55 -25.27 7.70 7.22
C SER A 55 -25.08 6.24 7.68
N TRP A 56 -24.06 5.96 8.49
CA TRP A 56 -23.82 4.62 9.01
C TRP A 56 -24.87 4.19 10.02
N THR A 57 -25.31 5.08 10.90
CA THR A 57 -26.36 4.76 11.88
C THR A 57 -27.70 4.50 11.19
N GLU A 58 -28.06 5.27 10.15
CA GLU A 58 -29.23 5.01 9.31
C GLU A 58 -29.13 3.67 8.58
N GLY A 59 -27.99 3.35 7.96
CA GLY A 59 -27.76 2.07 7.29
C GLY A 59 -27.89 0.87 8.24
N ILE A 60 -27.30 0.96 9.43
CA ILE A 60 -27.43 -0.06 10.47
C ILE A 60 -28.90 -0.17 10.94
N ALA A 61 -29.59 0.95 11.15
CA ALA A 61 -30.98 0.96 11.56
C ALA A 61 -31.90 0.30 10.50
N GLN A 62 -31.63 0.50 9.21
CA GLN A 62 -32.33 -0.16 8.12
C GLN A 62 -32.10 -1.68 8.12
N ILE A 63 -30.85 -2.14 8.29
CA ILE A 63 -30.57 -3.58 8.37
C ILE A 63 -31.25 -4.19 9.60
N GLN A 64 -31.20 -3.51 10.74
CA GLN A 64 -31.88 -3.95 11.96
C GLN A 64 -33.39 -3.99 11.81
N SER A 65 -34.02 -3.03 11.14
CA SER A 65 -35.47 -3.03 10.90
C SER A 65 -35.86 -4.17 9.95
N GLN A 66 -35.10 -4.41 8.89
CA GLN A 66 -35.33 -5.54 7.98
C GLN A 66 -35.19 -6.89 8.69
N LEU A 67 -34.18 -7.04 9.54
CA LEU A 67 -33.99 -8.27 10.34
C LEU A 67 -35.13 -8.46 11.35
N ARG A 68 -35.58 -7.40 12.01
CA ARG A 68 -36.74 -7.44 12.93
C ARG A 68 -38.01 -7.84 12.18
N ASN A 69 -38.23 -7.31 10.98
CA ASN A 69 -39.40 -7.62 10.16
C ASN A 69 -39.39 -9.10 9.73
N ILE A 70 -38.28 -9.61 9.21
CA ILE A 70 -38.14 -11.03 8.86
C ILE A 70 -38.36 -11.92 10.10
N LYS A 71 -37.80 -11.53 11.25
CA LYS A 71 -37.98 -12.26 12.51
C LYS A 71 -39.44 -12.27 12.98
N SER A 72 -40.17 -11.17 12.84
CA SER A 72 -41.60 -11.11 13.18
C SER A 72 -42.45 -11.90 12.19
N GLU A 73 -42.11 -11.89 10.90
CA GLU A 73 -42.81 -12.65 9.87
C GLU A 73 -42.66 -14.17 10.08
N VAL A 74 -41.44 -14.64 10.38
CA VAL A 74 -41.17 -16.07 10.63
C VAL A 74 -41.79 -16.56 11.94
N ARG A 75 -41.99 -15.68 12.92
CA ARG A 75 -42.67 -16.03 14.19
C ARG A 75 -44.20 -16.11 14.04
N ASN A 76 -44.75 -15.62 12.94
CA ASN A 76 -46.20 -15.56 12.72
C ASN A 76 -46.60 -16.71 11.78
N ASP A 77 -47.19 -17.78 12.32
CA ASP A 77 -47.48 -19.03 11.58
C ASP A 77 -48.31 -18.77 10.31
N PHE A 78 -49.25 -17.83 10.35
CA PHE A 78 -50.06 -17.43 9.19
C PHE A 78 -49.26 -16.77 8.05
N ALA A 79 -48.22 -16.00 8.38
CA ALA A 79 -47.36 -15.37 7.36
C ALA A 79 -46.41 -16.38 6.71
N MET A 80 -46.02 -17.41 7.48
CA MET A 80 -45.18 -18.49 7.01
C MET A 80 -45.93 -19.45 6.07
N GLU A 81 -47.26 -19.58 6.24
CA GLU A 81 -48.14 -20.38 5.37
C GLU A 81 -48.43 -19.70 4.02
N ILE A 82 -48.39 -18.36 3.97
CA ILE A 82 -48.63 -17.56 2.76
C ILE A 82 -47.39 -17.43 1.86
N ARG A 83 -46.18 -17.46 2.44
CA ARG A 83 -44.93 -17.21 1.70
C ARG A 83 -44.06 -18.45 1.58
N ASP A 84 -43.66 -18.77 0.35
CA ASP A 84 -42.74 -19.87 0.04
C ASP A 84 -41.33 -19.64 0.63
N ALA A 85 -40.62 -20.72 0.96
CA ALA A 85 -39.25 -20.72 1.47
C ALA A 85 -38.29 -19.92 0.58
N GLN A 86 -38.56 -19.85 -0.72
CA GLN A 86 -37.79 -19.05 -1.66
C GLN A 86 -37.85 -17.54 -1.37
N TYR A 87 -38.96 -17.02 -0.85
CA TYR A 87 -39.08 -15.61 -0.46
C TYR A 87 -38.10 -15.23 0.64
N TYR A 88 -38.04 -16.04 1.72
CA TYR A 88 -37.13 -15.80 2.83
C TYR A 88 -35.67 -15.96 2.43
N ARG A 89 -35.38 -16.91 1.53
CA ARG A 89 -34.04 -17.08 0.96
C ARG A 89 -33.59 -15.84 0.19
N VAL A 90 -34.44 -15.29 -0.67
CA VAL A 90 -34.14 -14.06 -1.42
C VAL A 90 -33.96 -12.86 -0.48
N ASN A 91 -34.84 -12.67 0.51
CA ASN A 91 -34.71 -11.59 1.49
C ASN A 91 -33.44 -11.71 2.33
N MET A 92 -33.05 -12.93 2.73
CA MET A 92 -31.82 -13.15 3.48
C MET A 92 -30.58 -12.85 2.63
N PHE A 93 -30.57 -13.24 1.35
CA PHE A 93 -29.50 -12.88 0.42
C PHE A 93 -29.41 -11.37 0.19
N GLN A 94 -30.55 -10.68 0.06
CA GLN A 94 -30.57 -9.22 -0.06
C GLN A 94 -30.03 -8.54 1.20
N LEU A 95 -30.35 -9.07 2.38
CA LEU A 95 -29.84 -8.57 3.66
C LEU A 95 -28.34 -8.82 3.80
N GLU A 96 -27.85 -9.98 3.38
CA GLU A 96 -26.41 -10.29 3.32
C GLU A 96 -25.67 -9.38 2.32
N ALA A 97 -26.27 -9.11 1.16
CA ALA A 97 -25.73 -8.19 0.17
C ALA A 97 -25.61 -6.77 0.73
N LYS A 98 -26.65 -6.25 1.39
CA LYS A 98 -26.62 -4.94 2.06
C LYS A 98 -25.58 -4.85 3.17
N ILE A 99 -25.44 -5.91 3.99
CA ILE A 99 -24.40 -5.98 5.03
C ILE A 99 -23.01 -5.94 4.37
N SER A 100 -22.82 -6.68 3.29
CA SER A 100 -21.53 -6.77 2.59
C SER A 100 -21.17 -5.45 1.91
N GLU A 101 -22.12 -4.80 1.25
CA GLU A 101 -21.96 -3.48 0.65
C GLU A 101 -21.60 -2.43 1.70
N MET A 102 -22.32 -2.39 2.84
CA MET A 102 -22.02 -1.45 3.91
C MET A 102 -20.63 -1.70 4.52
N LYS A 103 -20.24 -2.97 4.70
CA LYS A 103 -18.89 -3.32 5.17
C LYS A 103 -17.81 -2.84 4.20
N GLU A 104 -18.01 -3.02 2.90
CA GLU A 104 -17.04 -2.58 1.90
C GLU A 104 -16.98 -1.06 1.82
N ASN A 105 -18.12 -0.36 1.93
CA ASN A 105 -18.15 1.10 1.99
C ASN A 105 -17.38 1.64 3.20
N ILE A 106 -17.63 1.10 4.41
CA ILE A 106 -16.86 1.49 5.62
C ILE A 106 -15.36 1.26 5.43
N LYS A 107 -14.99 0.11 4.84
CA LYS A 107 -13.59 -0.25 4.59
C LYS A 107 -12.94 0.69 3.57
N ASN A 108 -13.63 1.02 2.49
CA ASN A 108 -13.15 1.97 1.48
C ASN A 108 -12.90 3.34 2.10
N GLU A 109 -13.80 3.83 2.95
CA GLU A 109 -13.64 5.15 3.56
C GLU A 109 -12.56 5.16 4.63
N MET A 110 -12.44 4.08 5.40
CA MET A 110 -11.30 3.92 6.32
C MET A 110 -9.97 3.92 5.55
N CYS A 111 -9.91 3.25 4.40
CA CYS A 111 -8.73 3.28 3.52
C CYS A 111 -8.47 4.68 2.94
N SER A 112 -9.52 5.44 2.59
CA SER A 112 -9.37 6.82 2.11
C SER A 112 -8.82 7.74 3.21
N LEU A 113 -9.41 7.69 4.40
CA LEU A 113 -8.97 8.48 5.56
C LEU A 113 -7.54 8.15 5.98
N LEU A 114 -7.12 6.88 5.94
CA LEU A 114 -5.74 6.50 6.22
C LEU A 114 -4.74 7.03 5.18
N LYS A 115 -5.16 7.18 3.91
CA LYS A 115 -4.32 7.81 2.87
C LYS A 115 -4.18 9.29 3.14
N GLU A 116 -5.29 9.97 3.41
CA GLU A 116 -5.32 11.39 3.74
C GLU A 116 -4.49 11.69 5.00
N GLU A 117 -4.63 10.90 6.07
CA GLU A 117 -3.78 10.97 7.26
C GLU A 117 -2.30 10.82 6.90
N GLY A 118 -1.97 9.86 6.03
CA GLY A 118 -0.61 9.64 5.55
C GLY A 118 -0.05 10.80 4.72
N GLU A 119 -0.89 11.48 3.94
CA GLU A 119 -0.53 12.67 3.16
C GLU A 119 -0.34 13.89 4.06
N LEU A 120 -1.31 14.17 4.94
CA LEU A 120 -1.23 15.24 5.93
C LEU A 120 -0.02 15.06 6.86
N ASN A 121 0.30 13.84 7.28
CA ASN A 121 1.47 13.60 8.11
C ASN A 121 2.79 13.84 7.37
N LYS A 122 2.84 13.58 6.05
CA LYS A 122 4.01 13.96 5.23
C LYS A 122 4.12 15.48 5.12
N GLU A 123 3.00 16.17 4.88
CA GLU A 123 2.96 17.64 4.86
C GLU A 123 3.40 18.23 6.20
N LEU A 124 2.91 17.67 7.31
CA LEU A 124 3.30 18.07 8.65
C LEU A 124 4.80 17.86 8.85
N GLN A 125 5.37 16.71 8.50
CA GLN A 125 6.80 16.47 8.57
C GLN A 125 7.62 17.43 7.70
N LEU A 126 7.13 17.79 6.50
CA LEU A 126 7.78 18.78 5.64
C LEU A 126 7.74 20.18 6.28
N THR A 127 6.60 20.56 6.84
CA THR A 127 6.46 21.85 7.53
C THR A 127 7.29 21.89 8.81
N GLU A 128 7.36 20.81 9.58
CA GLU A 128 8.18 20.68 10.78
C GLU A 128 9.66 20.79 10.43
N ARG A 129 10.14 20.10 9.40
CA ARG A 129 11.51 20.28 8.88
C ARG A 129 11.77 21.71 8.42
N ARG A 130 10.80 22.35 7.75
CA ARG A 130 10.92 23.75 7.32
C ARG A 130 11.03 24.69 8.52
N VAL A 131 10.28 24.44 9.60
CA VAL A 131 10.36 25.18 10.85
C VAL A 131 11.69 24.91 11.57
N GLU A 132 12.17 23.67 11.60
CA GLU A 132 13.50 23.33 12.11
C GLU A 132 14.61 24.04 11.33
N ASP A 133 14.47 24.15 10.01
CA ASP A 133 15.40 24.88 9.14
C ASP A 133 15.36 26.40 9.39
N TRP A 134 14.21 26.95 9.78
CA TRP A 134 14.11 28.34 10.26
C TRP A 134 14.69 28.53 11.66
N GLY A 135 14.62 27.51 12.52
CA GLY A 135 15.19 27.49 13.87
C GLY A 135 16.71 27.29 13.91
N LYS A 136 17.30 26.75 12.82
CA LYS A 136 18.75 26.76 12.64
C LYS A 136 19.18 28.21 12.39
N PRO A 137 20.15 28.76 13.14
CA PRO A 137 20.74 30.02 12.75
C PRO A 137 21.24 29.83 11.32
N LEU A 138 20.67 30.60 10.38
CA LEU A 138 21.19 30.72 9.02
C LEU A 138 22.69 30.71 9.16
N ASN A 139 23.34 29.71 8.56
CA ASN A 139 24.78 29.59 8.59
C ASN A 139 25.28 30.90 7.98
N SER A 140 25.67 31.83 8.84
CA SER A 140 25.91 33.25 8.53
C SER A 140 27.20 33.45 7.73
N LYS A 141 27.67 32.36 7.12
CA LYS A 141 28.66 32.35 6.07
C LYS A 141 28.07 32.70 4.69
N ILE A 142 26.74 32.73 4.52
CA ILE A 142 26.11 33.00 3.21
C ILE A 142 25.26 34.29 3.16
N PHE A 143 24.74 34.79 4.29
CA PHE A 143 24.19 36.14 4.35
C PHE A 143 24.91 36.93 5.45
N LYS A 144 25.79 37.84 5.05
CA LYS A 144 26.21 38.92 5.95
C LYS A 144 24.95 39.76 6.19
N PRO A 145 24.48 39.91 7.44
CA PRO A 145 23.43 40.88 7.69
C PRO A 145 23.96 42.23 7.25
N VAL A 146 23.20 42.91 6.37
CA VAL A 146 23.25 44.36 6.29
C VAL A 146 22.78 44.83 7.66
N ILE A 147 23.74 45.01 8.55
CA ILE A 147 23.53 45.73 9.78
C ILE A 147 23.34 47.19 9.35
N THR A 148 22.08 47.61 9.16
CA THR A 148 21.67 49.01 9.31
C THR A 148 21.76 49.37 10.79
N THR A 149 22.98 49.43 11.32
CA THR A 149 23.25 50.25 12.49
C THR A 149 23.68 51.59 11.95
N ALA A 150 22.83 52.57 12.19
CA ALA A 150 23.15 53.98 12.08
C ALA A 150 24.30 54.32 13.04
N PHE A 151 25.51 53.93 12.69
CA PHE A 151 26.70 54.63 13.16
C PHE A 151 26.87 55.83 12.24
N LYS A 152 26.35 56.98 12.69
CA LYS A 152 26.85 58.29 12.26
C LYS A 152 28.34 58.35 12.63
N ILE A 153 29.18 57.82 11.75
CA ILE A 153 30.58 58.19 11.70
C ILE A 153 30.64 59.16 10.53
N HIS A 154 30.81 60.44 10.85
CA HIS A 154 31.40 61.39 9.92
C HIS A 154 32.77 60.83 9.53
N ALA A 155 32.83 60.10 8.43
CA ALA A 155 34.08 59.76 7.75
C ALA A 155 33.91 60.28 6.34
N GLN A 156 34.81 61.21 5.98
CA GLN A 156 35.00 61.67 4.62
C GLN A 156 34.89 60.48 3.65
N GLU A 157 34.07 60.65 2.63
CA GLU A 157 34.10 59.78 1.46
C GLU A 157 35.46 59.94 0.77
N ASP A 158 36.45 59.18 1.21
CA ASP A 158 37.65 58.94 0.42
C ASP A 158 37.22 58.13 -0.79
N LYS A 159 37.18 58.81 -1.93
CA LYS A 159 36.66 58.30 -3.21
C LYS A 159 37.43 57.09 -3.78
N ASN A 160 38.48 56.62 -3.11
CA ASN A 160 39.42 55.60 -3.59
C ASN A 160 39.66 54.43 -2.60
N ASP A 161 38.69 54.06 -1.75
CA ASP A 161 38.80 52.82 -0.96
C ASP A 161 38.41 51.60 -1.82
N PRO A 162 39.32 50.63 -2.08
CA PRO A 162 39.03 49.42 -2.84
C PRO A 162 37.82 48.62 -2.33
N LEU A 163 37.49 48.74 -1.03
CA LEU A 163 36.32 48.11 -0.43
C LEU A 163 35.01 48.76 -0.89
N THR A 164 35.03 50.07 -1.14
CA THR A 164 33.86 50.84 -1.60
C THR A 164 33.66 50.64 -3.11
N GLU A 165 34.73 50.57 -3.90
CA GLU A 165 34.66 50.25 -5.33
C GLU A 165 34.09 48.86 -5.60
N PHE A 166 34.52 47.83 -4.84
CA PHE A 166 33.97 46.49 -4.97
C PHE A 166 32.48 46.42 -4.62
N ARG A 167 32.03 47.18 -3.59
CA ARG A 167 30.62 47.27 -3.21
C ARG A 167 29.78 47.95 -4.29
N LYS A 168 30.26 49.08 -4.85
CA LYS A 168 29.59 49.78 -5.96
C LYS A 168 29.52 48.90 -7.22
N PHE A 169 30.56 48.13 -7.50
CA PHE A 169 30.59 47.19 -8.62
C PHE A 169 29.57 46.06 -8.46
N LEU A 170 29.43 45.48 -7.27
CA LEU A 170 28.41 44.46 -6.98
C LEU A 170 26.98 45.01 -7.09
N GLN A 171 26.75 46.24 -6.63
CA GLN A 171 25.44 46.86 -6.67
C GLN A 171 25.01 47.24 -8.10
N SER A 172 25.95 47.61 -8.96
CA SER A 172 25.69 47.95 -10.37
C SER A 172 25.60 46.73 -11.29
N SER A 173 26.26 45.62 -10.95
CA SER A 173 26.36 44.43 -11.83
C SER A 173 25.44 43.28 -11.44
N GLY A 174 24.40 43.52 -10.63
CA GLY A 174 23.43 42.47 -10.28
C GLY A 174 23.92 41.42 -9.27
N GLY A 175 24.87 41.77 -8.40
CA GLY A 175 25.34 40.92 -7.30
C GLY A 175 26.54 40.04 -7.64
N HIS A 176 26.72 38.95 -6.87
CA HIS A 176 27.92 38.09 -6.95
C HIS A 176 27.99 37.20 -8.18
N TYR A 177 26.90 37.11 -8.96
CA TYR A 177 26.77 36.26 -10.14
C TYR A 177 26.61 37.05 -11.44
N GLY A 178 26.76 38.39 -11.42
CA GLY A 178 26.73 39.19 -12.65
C GLY A 178 25.38 39.21 -13.38
N GLY A 179 24.29 38.87 -12.68
CA GLY A 179 22.97 38.68 -13.28
C GLY A 179 22.71 37.31 -13.91
N TRP A 180 23.68 36.38 -13.86
CA TRP A 180 23.49 35.00 -14.30
C TRP A 180 22.86 34.13 -13.21
N GLU A 181 22.14 33.09 -13.61
CA GLU A 181 21.68 32.06 -12.67
C GLU A 181 22.86 31.33 -12.02
N GLU A 182 22.68 30.90 -10.77
CA GLU A 182 23.73 30.25 -9.99
C GLU A 182 24.26 28.97 -10.68
N GLN A 183 23.38 28.21 -11.33
CA GLN A 183 23.73 26.98 -12.03
C GLN A 183 24.60 27.26 -13.25
N ASP A 184 24.22 28.26 -14.06
CA ASP A 184 24.93 28.65 -15.28
C ASP A 184 26.29 29.27 -14.95
N HIS A 185 26.35 30.08 -13.89
CA HIS A 185 27.62 30.63 -13.41
C HIS A 185 28.59 29.53 -12.93
N LEU A 186 28.08 28.47 -12.28
CA LEU A 186 28.92 27.33 -11.86
C LEU A 186 29.43 26.51 -13.05
N LEU A 187 28.64 26.36 -14.11
CA LEU A 187 29.06 25.71 -15.36
C LEU A 187 30.13 26.54 -16.07
N PHE A 188 29.93 27.85 -16.16
CA PHE A 188 30.92 28.81 -16.67
C PHE A 188 32.26 28.71 -15.92
N LEU A 189 32.25 28.70 -14.58
CA LEU A 189 33.46 28.55 -13.76
C LEU A 189 34.17 27.21 -13.98
N ARG A 190 33.41 26.13 -14.17
CA ARG A 190 33.95 24.79 -14.41
C ARG A 190 34.71 24.74 -15.74
N GLU A 191 34.13 25.27 -16.80
CA GLU A 191 34.77 25.30 -18.12
C GLU A 191 35.94 26.29 -18.16
N ARG A 192 35.86 27.41 -17.43
CA ARG A 192 36.96 28.36 -17.32
C ARG A 192 38.19 27.74 -16.66
N ARG A 193 37.99 26.94 -15.61
CA ARG A 193 39.06 26.20 -14.94
C ARG A 193 39.74 25.19 -15.89
N LYS A 194 39.00 24.61 -16.83
CA LYS A 194 39.51 23.63 -17.80
C LYS A 194 40.28 24.30 -18.94
N TYR A 195 39.78 25.41 -19.48
CA TYR A 195 40.33 26.02 -20.69
C TYR A 195 41.18 27.29 -20.45
N GLY A 196 41.21 27.83 -19.23
CA GLY A 196 42.14 28.88 -18.81
C GLY A 196 42.09 30.16 -19.65
N GLY A 197 40.91 30.52 -20.19
CA GLY A 197 40.73 31.75 -20.99
C GLY A 197 41.17 31.64 -22.46
N LYS A 198 41.39 30.44 -23.00
CA LYS A 198 41.66 30.22 -24.44
C LYS A 198 40.39 30.45 -25.28
N PRO A 199 40.47 30.83 -26.57
CA PRO A 199 39.29 31.06 -27.41
C PRO A 199 38.38 29.82 -27.59
N LYS A 200 38.91 28.61 -27.35
CA LYS A 200 38.12 27.36 -27.28
C LYS A 200 37.14 27.33 -26.09
N PHE A 201 37.30 28.22 -25.12
CA PHE A 201 36.42 28.37 -23.96
C PHE A 201 35.02 28.83 -24.34
N LEU A 202 34.91 29.90 -25.16
CA LEU A 202 33.61 30.46 -25.56
C LEU A 202 32.76 29.42 -26.29
N SER A 203 33.38 28.67 -27.21
CA SER A 203 32.73 27.57 -27.94
C SER A 203 32.33 26.41 -27.02
N ALA A 204 33.15 26.08 -26.01
CA ALA A 204 32.84 25.01 -25.05
C ALA A 204 31.69 25.40 -24.09
N VAL A 205 31.61 26.66 -23.64
CA VAL A 205 30.52 27.16 -22.79
C VAL A 205 29.23 27.26 -23.59
N HIS A 206 29.26 27.78 -24.81
CA HIS A 206 28.08 27.87 -25.68
C HIS A 206 27.53 26.47 -26.06
N SER A 207 28.41 25.45 -26.14
CA SER A 207 27.97 24.06 -26.36
C SER A 207 27.20 23.47 -25.16
N ILE A 208 27.42 23.98 -23.95
CA ILE A 208 26.76 23.52 -22.71
C ILE A 208 25.52 24.38 -22.42
N LEU A 209 25.57 25.66 -22.77
CA LEU A 209 24.50 26.65 -22.61
C LEU A 209 24.12 27.21 -23.98
N PRO A 210 23.31 26.48 -24.78
CA PRO A 210 22.90 26.93 -26.11
C PRO A 210 21.92 28.11 -26.06
N ASP A 211 21.27 28.32 -24.92
CA ASP A 211 20.30 29.39 -24.70
C ASP A 211 20.96 30.77 -24.48
N ILE A 212 22.28 30.80 -24.24
CA ILE A 212 23.05 32.02 -24.01
C ILE A 212 23.96 32.29 -25.22
N SER A 213 23.93 33.53 -25.72
CA SER A 213 24.72 33.92 -26.89
C SER A 213 26.22 33.97 -26.59
N MET A 214 27.07 33.78 -27.60
CA MET A 214 28.53 33.88 -27.43
C MET A 214 28.97 35.28 -26.96
N GLU A 215 28.24 36.33 -27.37
CA GLU A 215 28.50 37.71 -26.97
C GLU A 215 28.21 37.93 -25.47
N GLU A 216 27.14 37.34 -24.94
CA GLU A 216 26.81 37.38 -23.50
C GLU A 216 27.84 36.59 -22.67
N ILE A 217 28.37 35.49 -23.18
CA ILE A 217 29.44 34.71 -22.53
C ILE A 217 30.73 35.55 -22.46
N GLU A 218 31.07 36.28 -23.53
CA GLU A 218 32.25 37.16 -23.57
C GLU A 218 32.10 38.37 -22.64
N ALA A 219 30.91 39.00 -22.61
CA ALA A 219 30.60 40.07 -21.67
C ALA A 219 30.71 39.60 -20.22
N HIS A 220 30.27 38.37 -19.92
CA HIS A 220 30.39 37.77 -18.59
C HIS A 220 31.84 37.41 -18.23
N GLU A 221 32.64 37.00 -19.21
CA GLU A 221 34.07 36.75 -19.05
C GLU A 221 34.84 38.02 -18.65
N ASP A 222 34.52 39.16 -19.28
CA ASP A 222 35.11 40.45 -18.94
C ASP A 222 34.61 40.99 -17.60
N TRP A 223 33.32 40.81 -17.30
CA TRP A 223 32.78 41.07 -15.97
C TRP A 223 33.52 40.25 -14.90
N PHE A 224 33.73 38.95 -15.14
CA PHE A 224 34.39 38.07 -14.18
C PHE A 224 35.85 38.46 -13.95
N LYS A 225 36.60 38.84 -14.99
CA LYS A 225 37.98 39.36 -14.85
C LYS A 225 38.00 40.61 -13.95
N LYS A 226 37.07 41.53 -14.16
CA LYS A 226 36.94 42.75 -13.35
C LYS A 226 36.52 42.44 -11.90
N TYR A 227 35.61 41.48 -11.72
CA TYR A 227 35.21 40.98 -10.41
C TYR A 227 36.38 40.36 -9.64
N GLU A 228 37.19 39.53 -10.30
CA GLU A 228 38.36 38.87 -9.71
C GLU A 228 39.43 39.88 -9.26
N LEU A 229 39.71 40.89 -10.09
CA LEU A 229 40.62 41.98 -9.76
C LEU A 229 40.17 42.72 -8.49
N LEU A 230 38.92 43.18 -8.46
CA LEU A 230 38.39 43.94 -7.33
C LEU A 230 38.28 43.10 -6.05
N LYS A 231 37.97 41.80 -6.18
CA LYS A 231 37.94 40.85 -5.06
C LYS A 231 39.35 40.64 -4.47
N ASN A 232 40.38 40.61 -5.31
CA ASN A 232 41.77 40.51 -4.85
C ASN A 232 42.22 41.81 -4.17
N LEU A 233 41.91 42.98 -4.73
CA LEU A 233 42.17 44.27 -4.09
C LEU A 233 41.47 44.41 -2.73
N GLN A 234 40.22 43.95 -2.61
CA GLN A 234 39.51 43.88 -1.33
C GLN A 234 40.25 42.98 -0.32
N LYS A 235 40.72 41.80 -0.74
CA LYS A 235 41.47 40.90 0.16
C LYS A 235 42.76 41.56 0.63
N GLU A 236 43.49 42.21 -0.27
CA GLU A 236 44.73 42.93 0.06
C GLU A 236 44.50 44.10 1.02
N ALA A 237 43.43 44.87 0.84
CA ALA A 237 43.05 45.94 1.76
C ALA A 237 42.74 45.37 3.17
N ILE A 238 42.02 44.26 3.25
CA ILE A 238 41.69 43.59 4.52
C ILE A 238 42.94 43.01 5.19
N THR A 239 43.84 42.39 4.43
CA THR A 239 45.08 41.84 5.00
C THR A 239 45.98 42.95 5.51
N LYS A 240 46.15 44.04 4.75
CA LYS A 240 46.88 45.26 5.18
C LYS A 240 46.28 45.83 6.46
N TRP A 241 44.95 45.99 6.53
CA TRP A 241 44.26 46.46 7.74
C TRP A 241 44.50 45.54 8.95
N ARG A 242 44.42 44.22 8.77
CA ARG A 242 44.68 43.24 9.84
C ARG A 242 46.12 43.30 10.33
N THR A 243 47.10 43.42 9.43
CA THR A 243 48.51 43.55 9.80
C THR A 243 48.79 44.86 10.53
N SER A 244 48.19 45.98 10.09
CA SER A 244 48.32 47.27 10.77
C SER A 244 47.69 47.24 12.17
N LYS A 245 46.55 46.57 12.35
CA LYS A 245 45.93 46.38 13.67
C LYS A 245 46.80 45.55 14.62
N ALA A 246 47.43 44.48 14.11
CA ALA A 246 48.32 43.62 14.89
C ALA A 246 49.62 44.32 15.31
N ILE A 247 50.13 45.27 14.51
CA ILE A 247 51.32 46.07 14.84
C ILE A 247 50.99 47.11 15.93
N ILE A 248 49.75 47.62 15.98
CA ILE A 248 49.30 48.57 17.02
C ILE A 248 49.03 47.86 18.37
N GLU A 249 48.71 46.57 18.37
CA GLU A 249 48.46 45.76 19.58
C GLU A 249 49.72 45.15 20.22
N GLN A 250 50.92 45.39 19.68
CA GLN A 250 52.20 45.06 20.35
C GLN A 250 52.59 46.20 21.32
N PRO A 251 52.91 45.93 22.60
CA PRO A 251 53.23 46.96 23.56
C PRO A 251 54.59 47.60 23.25
N LYS A 252 54.60 48.92 23.00
CA LYS A 252 55.82 49.73 23.05
C LYS A 252 56.42 49.64 24.47
N PRO A 253 57.74 49.43 24.65
CA PRO A 253 58.33 49.54 25.98
C PRO A 253 58.39 51.03 26.36
N VAL A 254 57.58 51.41 27.35
CA VAL A 254 57.58 52.76 27.91
C VAL A 254 58.55 52.80 29.08
N SER A 255 59.48 53.76 28.98
CA SER A 255 60.52 54.07 29.95
C SER A 255 59.96 54.44 31.32
N GLU A 256 60.73 54.09 32.33
CA GLU A 256 60.59 54.48 33.73
C GLU A 256 60.43 56.00 33.89
N GLN A 257 59.51 56.40 34.76
CA GLN A 257 59.73 57.53 35.65
C GLN A 257 58.86 57.43 36.91
N LYS A 258 59.48 57.90 37.98
CA LYS A 258 59.20 57.68 39.39
C LYS A 258 58.21 58.68 39.98
N ASP A 259 57.64 58.23 41.10
CA ASP A 259 57.16 58.96 42.28
C ASP A 259 55.95 59.88 42.16
N THR A 260 54.90 59.57 42.94
CA THR A 260 54.56 60.33 44.16
C THR A 260 53.31 59.78 44.89
N ALA A 261 53.34 59.98 46.21
CA ALA A 261 52.20 60.25 47.10
C ALA A 261 51.23 59.10 47.46
N SER A 262 51.65 58.42 48.52
CA SER A 262 50.86 57.92 49.65
C SER A 262 49.55 58.70 49.92
N GLU A 263 48.41 58.14 49.49
CA GLU A 263 47.07 58.24 50.10
C GLU A 263 46.05 57.34 49.37
N ASN A 264 46.34 56.96 48.11
CA ASN A 264 45.55 56.03 47.31
C ASN A 264 45.68 54.53 47.67
N LYS A 265 46.54 54.13 48.60
CA LYS A 265 46.81 52.70 48.90
C LYS A 265 45.64 51.99 49.60
N ILE A 266 44.87 52.69 50.44
CA ILE A 266 43.82 52.05 51.25
C ILE A 266 42.56 51.77 50.41
N LYS A 267 42.18 52.66 49.48
CA LYS A 267 41.09 52.44 48.52
C LYS A 267 41.45 51.36 47.47
N ASN A 268 42.73 51.26 47.09
CA ASN A 268 43.22 50.30 46.11
C ASN A 268 43.25 48.85 46.66
N VAL A 269 43.57 48.64 47.94
CA VAL A 269 43.52 47.30 48.56
C VAL A 269 42.09 46.77 48.73
N ALA A 270 41.13 47.64 49.08
CA ALA A 270 39.71 47.27 49.14
C ALA A 270 39.14 46.95 47.74
N TYR A 271 39.48 47.76 46.73
CA TYR A 271 39.09 47.53 45.34
C TYR A 271 39.70 46.25 44.75
N GLN A 272 40.96 45.94 45.08
CA GLN A 272 41.60 44.69 44.69
C GLN A 272 40.97 43.46 45.35
N ARG A 273 40.51 43.55 46.61
CA ARG A 273 39.78 42.45 47.27
C ARG A 273 38.43 42.18 46.62
N ASP A 274 37.65 43.22 46.30
CA ASP A 274 36.35 43.08 45.62
C ASP A 274 36.48 42.49 44.21
N ILE A 275 37.53 42.84 43.47
CA ILE A 275 37.86 42.23 42.17
C ILE A 275 38.22 40.75 42.32
N VAL A 276 39.03 40.39 43.32
CA VAL A 276 39.43 39.00 43.56
C VAL A 276 38.23 38.14 43.98
N GLU A 277 37.30 38.68 44.79
CA GLU A 277 36.04 38.00 45.12
C GLU A 277 35.14 37.84 43.91
N ARG A 278 34.99 38.86 43.05
CA ARG A 278 34.26 38.74 41.78
C ARG A 278 34.86 37.69 40.85
N ILE A 279 36.18 37.59 40.77
CA ILE A 279 36.86 36.56 39.97
C ILE A 279 36.62 35.17 40.56
N LYS A 280 36.63 35.01 41.89
CA LYS A 280 36.32 33.73 42.56
C LYS A 280 34.87 33.32 42.31
N GLU A 281 33.91 34.24 42.47
CA GLU A 281 32.50 33.95 42.22
C GLU A 281 32.24 33.67 40.74
N TRP A 282 32.87 34.40 39.82
CA TRP A 282 32.83 34.10 38.39
C TRP A 282 33.39 32.70 38.07
N LYS A 283 34.52 32.31 38.67
CA LYS A 283 35.07 30.94 38.52
C LYS A 283 34.13 29.88 39.07
N ARG A 284 33.49 30.14 40.22
CA ARG A 284 32.50 29.22 40.83
C ARG A 284 31.26 29.07 39.94
N GLN A 285 30.75 30.17 39.39
CA GLN A 285 29.64 30.16 38.44
C GLN A 285 29.99 29.45 37.14
N GLN A 286 31.21 29.61 36.63
CA GLN A 286 31.69 28.88 35.46
C GLN A 286 31.80 27.38 35.73
N GLN A 287 32.29 26.97 36.91
CA GLN A 287 32.33 25.57 37.31
C GLN A 287 30.94 24.97 37.43
N LEU A 288 29.98 25.68 38.03
CA LEU A 288 28.59 25.24 38.13
C LEU A 288 27.95 25.07 36.76
N LYS A 289 28.11 26.04 35.85
CA LYS A 289 27.61 25.93 34.47
C LYS A 289 28.22 24.75 33.72
N LYS A 290 29.51 24.50 33.90
CA LYS A 290 30.18 23.35 33.28
C LYS A 290 29.68 22.02 33.84
N ALA A 291 29.46 21.93 35.15
CA ALA A 291 28.91 20.75 35.80
C ALA A 291 27.45 20.49 35.34
N GLU A 292 26.63 21.54 35.24
CA GLU A 292 25.26 21.46 34.73
C GLU A 292 25.22 20.98 33.27
N GLN A 293 26.11 21.50 32.41
CA GLN A 293 26.24 21.04 31.03
C GLN A 293 26.68 19.57 30.94
N GLU A 294 27.58 19.13 31.82
CA GLU A 294 28.04 17.74 31.85
C GLU A 294 26.92 16.78 32.30
N GLU A 295 26.11 17.18 33.29
CA GLU A 295 24.94 16.41 33.72
C GLU A 295 23.87 16.32 32.64
N LEU A 296 23.55 17.43 31.96
CA LEU A 296 22.63 17.43 30.81
C LEU A 296 23.14 16.52 29.69
N TYR A 297 24.44 16.55 29.40
CA TYR A 297 25.04 15.65 28.40
C TYR A 297 24.94 14.17 28.81
N LYS A 298 25.16 13.84 30.08
CA LYS A 298 24.99 12.46 30.59
C LYS A 298 23.53 12.02 30.49
N GLN A 299 22.57 12.86 30.87
CA GLN A 299 21.14 12.57 30.76
C GLN A 299 20.71 12.37 29.30
N GLU A 300 21.20 13.21 28.39
CA GLU A 300 20.92 13.06 26.96
C GLU A 300 21.47 11.73 26.42
N GLN A 301 22.69 11.35 26.81
CA GLN A 301 23.28 10.06 26.42
C GLN A 301 22.49 8.87 26.97
N GLN A 302 22.02 8.94 28.22
CA GLN A 302 21.15 7.91 28.80
C GLN A 302 19.83 7.80 28.04
N CYS A 303 19.16 8.92 27.77
CA CYS A 303 17.92 8.95 27.00
C CYS A 303 18.11 8.36 25.59
N ARG A 304 19.19 8.73 24.89
CA ARG A 304 19.55 8.15 23.58
C ARG A 304 19.83 6.65 23.67
N ALA A 305 20.45 6.17 24.74
CA ALA A 305 20.73 4.74 24.95
C ALA A 305 19.44 3.94 25.18
N GLU A 306 18.54 4.44 26.02
CA GLU A 306 17.22 3.85 26.27
C GLU A 306 16.37 3.80 25.00
N GLU A 307 16.35 4.88 24.21
CA GLU A 307 15.63 4.92 22.95
C GLU A 307 16.16 3.87 21.94
N ARG A 308 17.48 3.69 21.88
CA ARG A 308 18.11 2.64 21.08
C ARG A 308 17.71 1.24 21.56
N LEU A 309 17.61 1.03 22.86
CA LEU A 309 17.17 -0.25 23.43
C LEU A 309 15.70 -0.53 23.06
N ARG A 310 14.80 0.45 23.26
CA ARG A 310 13.39 0.36 22.87
C ARG A 310 13.22 0.04 21.38
N LYS A 311 14.00 0.69 20.51
CA LYS A 311 14.01 0.42 19.06
C LYS A 311 14.42 -1.03 18.77
N ARG A 312 15.43 -1.56 19.47
CA ARG A 312 15.87 -2.96 19.32
C ARG A 312 14.81 -3.95 19.80
N GLU A 313 14.15 -3.69 20.92
CA GLU A 313 13.08 -4.52 21.45
C GLU A 313 11.88 -4.54 20.51
N LEU A 314 11.47 -3.38 20.00
CA LEU A 314 10.40 -3.28 19.01
C LEU A 314 10.73 -4.07 17.73
N GLN A 315 11.98 -3.99 17.26
CA GLN A 315 12.42 -4.79 16.11
C GLN A 315 12.40 -6.29 16.38
N LYS A 316 12.82 -6.73 17.58
CA LYS A 316 12.74 -8.14 18.00
C LYS A 316 11.28 -8.62 18.05
N ALA A 317 10.38 -7.82 18.64
CA ALA A 317 8.95 -8.12 18.71
C ALA A 317 8.33 -8.24 17.30
N LYS A 318 8.64 -7.31 16.39
CA LYS A 318 8.20 -7.37 14.99
C LYS A 318 8.70 -8.63 14.29
N LYS A 319 9.97 -9.00 14.48
CA LYS A 319 10.54 -10.24 13.92
C LYS A 319 9.83 -11.49 14.43
N LEU A 320 9.56 -11.55 15.75
CA LEU A 320 8.84 -12.66 16.36
C LEU A 320 7.41 -12.77 15.81
N ALA A 321 6.69 -11.65 15.70
CA ALA A 321 5.34 -11.63 15.13
C ALA A 321 5.32 -12.14 13.68
N VAL A 322 6.29 -11.73 12.86
CA VAL A 322 6.43 -12.23 11.47
C VAL A 322 6.72 -13.74 11.44
N GLN A 323 7.56 -14.25 12.35
CA GLN A 323 7.83 -15.68 12.45
C GLN A 323 6.58 -16.48 12.86
N GLN A 324 5.84 -15.99 13.85
CA GLN A 324 4.58 -16.60 14.29
C GLN A 324 3.56 -16.63 13.14
N TYR A 325 3.38 -15.52 12.43
CA TYR A 325 2.49 -15.46 11.28
C TYR A 325 2.89 -16.44 10.17
N LYS A 326 4.20 -16.56 9.87
CA LYS A 326 4.70 -17.54 8.89
C LYS A 326 4.40 -18.98 9.33
N ALA A 327 4.66 -19.30 10.59
CA ALA A 327 4.40 -20.63 11.14
C ALA A 327 2.90 -20.97 11.11
N GLU A 328 2.05 -20.03 11.52
CA GLU A 328 0.59 -20.17 11.48
C GLU A 328 0.09 -20.37 10.05
N LYS A 329 0.61 -19.58 9.09
CA LYS A 329 0.25 -19.72 7.67
C LYS A 329 0.61 -21.11 7.13
N ILE A 330 1.79 -21.62 7.46
CA ILE A 330 2.23 -22.98 7.06
C ILE A 330 1.32 -24.03 7.69
N SER A 331 1.05 -23.92 9.01
CA SER A 331 0.17 -24.84 9.72
C SER A 331 -1.24 -24.85 9.14
N ARG A 332 -1.78 -23.68 8.79
CA ARG A 332 -3.10 -23.55 8.16
C ARG A 332 -3.15 -24.25 6.80
N ILE A 333 -2.16 -24.03 5.94
CA ILE A 333 -2.07 -24.71 4.63
C ILE A 333 -1.98 -26.22 4.82
N GLN A 334 -1.17 -26.68 5.78
CA GLN A 334 -1.03 -28.11 6.08
C GLN A 334 -2.36 -28.70 6.58
N ASN A 335 -3.06 -28.01 7.47
CA ASN A 335 -4.37 -28.45 7.97
C ASN A 335 -5.43 -28.50 6.86
N GLU A 336 -5.47 -27.50 5.97
CA GLU A 336 -6.36 -27.48 4.81
C GLU A 336 -6.05 -28.65 3.84
N LEU A 337 -4.77 -28.94 3.62
CA LEU A 337 -4.35 -30.09 2.80
C LEU A 337 -4.78 -31.42 3.43
N MET A 338 -4.53 -31.61 4.73
CA MET A 338 -4.93 -32.82 5.45
C MET A 338 -6.46 -33.00 5.46
N ALA A 339 -7.22 -31.91 5.65
CA ALA A 339 -8.67 -31.94 5.57
C ALA A 339 -9.16 -32.32 4.16
N SER A 340 -8.56 -31.75 3.11
CA SER A 340 -8.87 -32.08 1.72
C SER A 340 -8.59 -33.55 1.40
N GLN A 341 -7.46 -34.08 1.87
CA GLN A 341 -7.13 -35.50 1.73
C GLN A 341 -8.17 -36.40 2.41
N LYS A 342 -8.56 -36.08 3.64
CA LYS A 342 -9.57 -36.84 4.38
C LYS A 342 -10.93 -36.83 3.68
N ILE A 343 -11.34 -35.70 3.10
CA ILE A 343 -12.57 -35.60 2.30
C ILE A 343 -12.49 -36.49 1.05
N LYS A 344 -11.35 -36.49 0.35
CA LYS A 344 -11.14 -37.35 -0.83
C LYS A 344 -11.20 -38.84 -0.46
N GLU A 345 -10.60 -39.22 0.66
CA GLU A 345 -10.67 -40.60 1.16
C GLU A 345 -12.10 -41.02 1.48
N LEU A 346 -12.86 -40.19 2.21
CA LEU A 346 -14.26 -40.45 2.51
C LEU A 346 -15.10 -40.58 1.23
N ASN A 347 -14.93 -39.66 0.28
CA ASN A 347 -15.63 -39.72 -1.00
C ASN A 347 -15.27 -41.00 -1.79
N ALA A 348 -14.01 -41.45 -1.76
CA ALA A 348 -13.59 -42.68 -2.42
C ALA A 348 -14.19 -43.93 -1.75
N ILE A 349 -14.34 -43.93 -0.42
CA ILE A 349 -15.03 -44.99 0.32
C ILE A 349 -16.51 -45.02 -0.06
N ASP A 350 -17.19 -43.86 -0.06
CA ASP A 350 -18.59 -43.74 -0.45
C ASP A 350 -18.83 -44.17 -1.90
N GLU A 351 -17.94 -43.79 -2.82
CA GLU A 351 -18.03 -44.20 -4.21
C GLU A 351 -17.86 -45.71 -4.37
N LYS A 352 -16.89 -46.32 -3.66
CA LYS A 352 -16.73 -47.78 -3.60
C LYS A 352 -17.98 -48.45 -3.02
N ALA A 353 -18.57 -47.90 -1.96
CA ALA A 353 -19.79 -48.41 -1.37
C ALA A 353 -20.97 -48.36 -2.35
N ARG A 354 -21.14 -47.25 -3.08
CA ARG A 354 -22.16 -47.10 -4.13
C ARG A 354 -21.97 -48.10 -5.27
N LYS A 355 -20.73 -48.25 -5.77
CA LYS A 355 -20.40 -49.25 -6.81
C LYS A 355 -20.69 -50.67 -6.33
N ASN A 356 -20.33 -50.99 -5.08
CA ASN A 356 -20.61 -52.30 -4.49
C ASN A 356 -22.12 -52.55 -4.34
N LEU A 357 -22.90 -51.54 -3.93
CA LEU A 357 -24.36 -51.64 -3.85
C LEU A 357 -24.96 -51.91 -5.23
N LEU A 358 -24.52 -51.16 -6.25
CA LEU A 358 -24.98 -51.34 -7.63
C LEU A 358 -24.61 -52.73 -8.18
N MET A 359 -23.38 -53.19 -7.90
CA MET A 359 -22.92 -54.53 -8.26
C MET A 359 -23.77 -55.63 -7.59
N LYS A 360 -24.16 -55.46 -6.32
CA LYS A 360 -25.06 -56.39 -5.63
C LYS A 360 -26.44 -56.41 -6.29
N ALA A 361 -27.01 -55.25 -6.60
CA ALA A 361 -28.31 -55.15 -7.28
C ALA A 361 -28.29 -55.84 -8.65
N PHE A 362 -27.22 -55.66 -9.44
CA PHE A 362 -27.08 -56.35 -10.72
C PHE A 362 -26.98 -57.88 -10.57
N ARG A 363 -26.22 -58.37 -9.58
CA ARG A 363 -26.12 -59.80 -9.29
C ARG A 363 -27.47 -60.41 -8.89
N GLU A 364 -28.25 -59.68 -8.10
CA GLU A 364 -29.58 -60.12 -7.69
C GLU A 364 -30.55 -60.19 -8.88
N GLN A 365 -30.54 -59.17 -9.76
CA GLN A 365 -31.33 -59.20 -10.99
C GLN A 365 -30.93 -60.35 -11.91
N ASP A 366 -29.63 -60.63 -12.05
CA ASP A 366 -29.14 -61.75 -12.86
C ASP A 366 -29.55 -63.11 -12.27
N GLN A 367 -29.51 -63.26 -10.94
CA GLN A 367 -30.01 -64.45 -10.26
C GLN A 367 -31.50 -64.67 -10.51
N GLN A 368 -32.32 -63.62 -10.38
CA GLN A 368 -33.75 -63.69 -10.67
C GLN A 368 -34.02 -64.08 -12.14
N TYR A 369 -33.21 -63.58 -13.07
CA TYR A 369 -33.28 -63.96 -14.47
C TYR A 369 -32.93 -65.43 -14.69
N ILE A 370 -31.83 -65.91 -14.10
CA ILE A 370 -31.41 -67.33 -14.16
C ILE A 370 -32.49 -68.24 -13.58
N GLU A 371 -33.07 -67.88 -12.43
CA GLU A 371 -34.18 -68.63 -11.81
C GLU A 371 -35.41 -68.69 -12.73
N ARG A 372 -35.78 -67.56 -13.35
CA ARG A 372 -36.87 -67.51 -14.33
C ARG A 372 -36.62 -68.44 -15.50
N ILE A 373 -35.41 -68.42 -16.07
CA ILE A 373 -35.04 -69.33 -17.17
C ILE A 373 -35.06 -70.80 -16.71
N ARG A 374 -34.58 -71.10 -15.51
CA ARG A 374 -34.64 -72.45 -14.92
C ARG A 374 -36.09 -72.93 -14.80
N MET A 375 -36.99 -72.08 -14.31
CA MET A 375 -38.42 -72.38 -14.20
C MET A 375 -39.06 -72.65 -15.57
N ILE A 376 -38.77 -71.82 -16.58
CA ILE A 376 -39.26 -72.02 -17.95
C ILE A 376 -38.75 -73.34 -18.52
N ARG A 377 -37.48 -73.67 -18.32
CA ARG A 377 -36.89 -74.96 -18.76
C ARG A 377 -37.55 -76.14 -18.07
N MET A 378 -37.78 -76.08 -16.76
CA MET A 378 -38.48 -77.14 -16.01
C MET A 378 -39.91 -77.33 -16.52
N GLN A 379 -40.67 -76.24 -16.70
CA GLN A 379 -42.03 -76.31 -17.25
C GLN A 379 -42.05 -76.90 -18.67
N SER A 380 -41.09 -76.50 -19.51
CA SER A 380 -40.95 -77.02 -20.88
C SER A 380 -40.58 -78.50 -20.88
N ALA A 381 -39.68 -78.93 -19.98
CA ALA A 381 -39.31 -80.33 -19.80
C ALA A 381 -40.50 -81.18 -19.32
N SER A 382 -41.29 -80.71 -18.36
CA SER A 382 -42.50 -81.40 -17.90
C SER A 382 -43.57 -81.48 -19.00
N LYS A 383 -43.78 -80.40 -19.76
CA LYS A 383 -44.68 -80.41 -20.93
C LYS A 383 -44.18 -81.37 -22.01
N ASN A 384 -42.88 -81.43 -22.26
CA ASN A 384 -42.28 -82.36 -23.20
C ASN A 384 -42.35 -83.81 -22.71
N LYS A 385 -42.17 -84.10 -21.41
CA LYS A 385 -42.43 -85.42 -20.84
C LYS A 385 -43.88 -85.86 -21.05
N GLY A 386 -44.84 -84.99 -20.74
CA GLY A 386 -46.26 -85.28 -21.00
C GLY A 386 -46.60 -85.40 -22.50
N ARG A 387 -45.85 -84.74 -23.41
CA ARG A 387 -45.94 -84.97 -24.86
C ARG A 387 -45.32 -86.31 -25.26
N PHE A 388 -44.17 -86.67 -24.71
CA PHE A 388 -43.51 -87.96 -24.96
C PHE A 388 -44.37 -89.13 -24.47
N GLU A 389 -44.93 -89.06 -23.25
CA GLU A 389 -45.88 -90.06 -22.74
C GLU A 389 -47.14 -90.16 -23.61
N LYS A 390 -47.67 -89.03 -24.10
CA LYS A 390 -48.79 -89.02 -25.07
C LYS A 390 -48.38 -89.62 -26.43
N LEU A 391 -47.17 -89.35 -26.92
CA LEU A 391 -46.65 -89.91 -28.17
C LEU A 391 -46.33 -91.41 -28.05
N GLU A 392 -45.87 -91.86 -26.88
CA GLU A 392 -45.58 -93.26 -26.57
C GLU A 392 -46.87 -94.07 -26.46
N ASN A 393 -47.92 -93.49 -25.87
CA ASN A 393 -49.27 -94.06 -25.85
C ASN A 393 -50.01 -94.01 -27.21
N VAL A 394 -49.54 -93.19 -28.16
CA VAL A 394 -50.10 -93.05 -29.53
C VAL A 394 -49.23 -93.78 -30.57
N LYS A 395 -48.27 -94.62 -30.15
CA LYS A 395 -47.62 -95.58 -31.06
C LYS A 395 -48.30 -96.95 -31.02
N PRO A 396 -49.43 -97.17 -31.74
CA PRO A 396 -49.64 -98.43 -32.43
C PRO A 396 -49.13 -98.30 -33.87
N ALA A 397 -48.12 -99.10 -34.18
CA ALA A 397 -47.90 -99.73 -35.49
C ALA A 397 -48.13 -98.89 -36.76
N ILE A 398 -47.29 -97.90 -37.05
CA ILE A 398 -47.07 -97.48 -38.44
C ILE A 398 -45.58 -97.18 -38.63
N GLU A 399 -44.84 -98.18 -39.09
CA GLU A 399 -43.53 -97.98 -39.69
C GLU A 399 -43.76 -97.39 -41.09
N ILE A 400 -43.82 -96.06 -41.17
CA ILE A 400 -44.03 -95.37 -42.45
C ILE A 400 -42.74 -95.48 -43.26
N VAL A 401 -42.63 -96.54 -44.06
CA VAL A 401 -41.65 -96.62 -45.15
C VAL A 401 -42.15 -95.72 -46.27
N VAL A 402 -41.71 -94.46 -46.27
CA VAL A 402 -41.92 -93.55 -47.41
C VAL A 402 -40.87 -93.87 -48.46
N GLU A 403 -41.30 -94.38 -49.62
CA GLU A 403 -40.41 -94.54 -50.77
C GLU A 403 -39.93 -93.17 -51.23
N ARG A 404 -38.60 -92.97 -51.21
CA ARG A 404 -37.99 -91.69 -51.60
C ARG A 404 -38.05 -91.53 -53.11
N ASP A 405 -39.02 -90.74 -53.59
CA ASP A 405 -39.08 -90.34 -54.98
C ASP A 405 -37.84 -89.51 -55.35
N ARG A 406 -36.97 -90.11 -56.18
CA ARG A 406 -35.70 -89.50 -56.63
C ARG A 406 -35.93 -88.24 -57.49
N ARG A 407 -37.10 -88.09 -58.10
CA ARG A 407 -37.43 -86.94 -58.96
C ARG A 407 -37.91 -85.72 -58.16
N ARG A 408 -38.30 -85.90 -56.88
CA ARG A 408 -38.80 -84.81 -56.03
C ARG A 408 -37.80 -83.67 -55.81
N LEU A 409 -36.51 -83.96 -55.87
CA LEU A 409 -35.45 -82.93 -55.77
C LEU A 409 -35.47 -81.93 -56.92
N LEU A 410 -35.94 -82.36 -58.10
CA LEU A 410 -35.98 -81.53 -59.32
C LEU A 410 -37.36 -80.91 -59.56
N GLN A 411 -38.35 -81.22 -58.72
CA GLN A 411 -39.67 -80.61 -58.80
C GLN A 411 -39.69 -79.37 -57.89
N PRO A 412 -40.16 -78.21 -58.40
CA PRO A 412 -40.38 -77.06 -57.55
C PRO A 412 -41.36 -77.41 -56.43
N THR A 413 -41.13 -76.87 -55.24
CA THR A 413 -42.06 -77.06 -54.13
C THR A 413 -43.41 -76.46 -54.49
N HIS A 414 -44.49 -77.04 -53.99
CA HIS A 414 -45.85 -76.55 -54.25
C HIS A 414 -46.00 -75.05 -53.95
N VAL A 415 -45.29 -74.58 -52.91
CA VAL A 415 -45.22 -73.16 -52.53
C VAL A 415 -44.53 -72.33 -53.63
N TRP A 416 -43.45 -72.84 -54.22
CA TRP A 416 -42.73 -72.18 -55.31
C TRP A 416 -43.57 -72.10 -56.59
N SER A 417 -44.24 -73.18 -56.98
CA SER A 417 -45.17 -73.16 -58.13
C SER A 417 -46.31 -72.15 -57.93
N GLN A 418 -46.82 -72.02 -56.70
CA GLN A 418 -47.87 -71.06 -56.36
C GLN A 418 -47.36 -69.61 -56.39
N HIS A 419 -46.10 -69.37 -56.00
CA HIS A 419 -45.45 -68.07 -56.10
C HIS A 419 -45.20 -67.64 -57.56
N CYS A 420 -44.77 -68.55 -58.44
CA CYS A 420 -44.57 -68.25 -59.86
C CYS A 420 -45.90 -67.96 -60.58
N GLN A 421 -46.97 -68.71 -60.27
CA GLN A 421 -48.31 -68.45 -60.81
C GLN A 421 -48.88 -67.08 -60.41
N GLN A 422 -48.47 -66.53 -59.27
CA GLN A 422 -48.86 -65.20 -58.81
C GLN A 422 -48.09 -64.05 -59.49
N GLN A 423 -46.94 -64.32 -60.12
CA GLN A 423 -46.16 -63.29 -60.84
C GLN A 423 -46.62 -63.07 -62.28
N ASP A 424 -47.16 -64.11 -62.95
CA ASP A 424 -47.65 -63.99 -64.33
C ASP A 424 -48.99 -63.23 -64.46
N THR A 425 -49.69 -62.99 -63.34
CA THR A 425 -50.97 -62.25 -63.28
C THR A 425 -50.83 -60.81 -62.78
N ILE A 426 -49.61 -60.30 -62.58
CA ILE A 426 -49.39 -58.90 -62.19
C ILE A 426 -49.18 -58.08 -63.45
N ASP A 427 -50.16 -57.24 -63.75
CA ASP A 427 -50.15 -56.23 -64.79
C ASP A 427 -48.80 -55.52 -64.94
N LYS A 428 -48.46 -55.22 -66.20
CA LYS A 428 -47.31 -54.42 -66.67
C LYS A 428 -47.31 -52.97 -66.15
N SER A 429 -47.33 -52.77 -64.83
CA SER A 429 -47.25 -51.45 -64.18
C SER A 429 -46.41 -51.43 -62.89
N SER A 430 -45.71 -52.51 -62.53
CA SER A 430 -44.74 -52.46 -61.44
C SER A 430 -43.48 -51.71 -61.88
N LYS A 431 -43.51 -50.39 -61.69
CA LYS A 431 -42.38 -49.48 -61.73
C LYS A 431 -41.25 -50.10 -60.90
N VAL A 432 -40.16 -50.50 -61.56
CA VAL A 432 -38.92 -50.91 -60.90
C VAL A 432 -38.56 -49.77 -59.95
N MET A 433 -38.64 -50.02 -58.64
CA MET A 433 -38.26 -49.04 -57.63
C MET A 433 -36.75 -48.82 -57.78
N ASP A 434 -36.37 -47.62 -58.20
CA ASP A 434 -34.97 -47.23 -58.32
C ASP A 434 -34.31 -47.37 -56.94
N LEU A 435 -33.10 -47.94 -56.89
CA LEU A 435 -32.35 -48.21 -55.66
C LEU A 435 -32.11 -46.94 -54.83
N GLN A 436 -32.21 -45.75 -55.46
CA GLN A 436 -32.13 -44.45 -54.80
C GLN A 436 -33.40 -44.05 -54.03
N THR A 437 -34.55 -44.64 -54.37
CA THR A 437 -35.85 -44.33 -53.75
C THR A 437 -36.19 -45.23 -52.55
N ILE A 438 -35.31 -46.17 -52.20
CA ILE A 438 -35.52 -47.06 -51.04
C ILE A 438 -35.12 -46.31 -49.76
N PRO A 439 -36.03 -46.13 -48.78
CA PRO A 439 -35.72 -45.45 -47.54
C PRO A 439 -34.65 -46.22 -46.76
N ARG A 440 -33.48 -45.60 -46.55
CA ARG A 440 -32.39 -46.20 -45.76
C ARG A 440 -32.72 -46.12 -44.27
N LEU A 441 -32.49 -47.21 -43.55
CA LEU A 441 -32.64 -47.28 -42.09
C LEU A 441 -31.77 -46.19 -41.43
N ALA A 442 -32.36 -45.44 -40.50
CA ALA A 442 -31.67 -44.39 -39.77
C ALA A 442 -30.45 -44.94 -39.02
N VAL A 443 -29.29 -44.28 -39.16
CA VAL A 443 -28.06 -44.66 -38.46
C VAL A 443 -28.26 -44.44 -36.96
N PRO A 444 -28.14 -45.50 -36.12
CA PRO A 444 -28.29 -45.38 -34.68
C PRO A 444 -27.33 -44.33 -34.09
N SER A 445 -27.77 -43.62 -33.05
CA SER A 445 -27.05 -42.47 -32.49
C SER A 445 -25.61 -42.76 -32.06
N TRP A 446 -25.31 -43.98 -31.63
CA TRP A 446 -23.98 -44.43 -31.21
C TRP A 446 -23.03 -44.75 -32.39
N ARG A 447 -23.52 -44.74 -33.64
CA ARG A 447 -22.71 -44.87 -34.87
C ARG A 447 -22.50 -43.54 -35.61
N ARG A 448 -23.08 -42.43 -35.14
CA ARG A 448 -22.82 -41.10 -35.71
C ARG A 448 -21.36 -40.72 -35.44
N GLY A 449 -20.56 -40.56 -36.50
CA GLY A 449 -19.14 -40.19 -36.43
C GLY A 449 -18.13 -41.28 -36.79
N LEU A 450 -18.58 -42.51 -37.08
CA LEU A 450 -17.70 -43.63 -37.49
C LEU A 450 -17.78 -43.97 -38.99
N SER A 451 -18.40 -43.11 -39.80
CA SER A 451 -18.55 -43.31 -41.25
C SER A 451 -18.08 -42.06 -41.98
N ASN A 452 -16.76 -41.96 -42.14
CA ASN A 452 -16.08 -41.19 -43.18
C ASN A 452 -14.76 -41.93 -43.48
N ILE A 453 -14.83 -42.86 -44.44
CA ILE A 453 -13.77 -43.17 -45.40
C ILE A 453 -14.46 -43.19 -46.76
#